data_AF-A0A443SVN2-F1
#
_entry.id   AF-A0A443SVN2-F1
#
_cell.length_a   1.000
_cell.length_b   1.000
_cell.length_c   1.000
_cell.angle_alpha   90.00
_cell.angle_beta   90.00
_cell.angle_gamma   90.00
#
_symmetry.space_group_name_H-M   'P 1'
#
loop_
_entity.id
_entity.type
_entity.pdbx_description
1 polymer ?
#
loop_
_entity_poly.entity_id
_entity_poly.type
_entity_poly.pdbx_seq_one_letter_code
_entity_poly.pdbx_strand_id
1 'polypeptide(L)'
;MSSPMAIGAGLVSGRVNQYNDFTVYTHRPGYSGLSVGVDGPSRAEIRYTDNHDGTVKVSYMPSSPGEYRITIKYDGISVRGSPYTVRIRGDEPSYSSTSRTHDNFSSLGSCGTAANRVRVSGRGLYSGITNVQNEVEIDVKDAGPGRLHWSIEGPGHVESKNRQLDDGKYRLYYRPDSPGEYHMKIQYDNREVFGSPFKIRMASLVIATGSGLISGVPHTYNDFSVYTNRSGIGGVSVIVDGPSRCDVKYKDTYEGYVRVSYYPAAPGEYRIYVMFDGINVTGSPFKVRIHGKRPKKYIATHEREDMMYAFRHRLKAPENVRASGRGLFSGLSNIYNEVIVNARNAAPGRLSWSIDGPGHVEAYNTPLEHGIYRLYYKPCRGGEYTIRIKYAERDIIGSPFDVRVV
;
A
#
# COMPACT_ATOMS: atom_id res chain seq x y z
N MET A 1 -18.10 -8.21 -1.78
CA MET A 1 -17.95 -7.33 -2.96
C MET A 1 -17.07 -6.16 -2.55
N SER A 2 -15.99 -5.92 -3.26
CA SER A 2 -15.13 -4.74 -3.08
C SER A 2 -15.95 -3.47 -3.31
N SER A 3 -15.85 -2.48 -2.42
CA SER A 3 -16.53 -1.20 -2.64
C SER A 3 -15.91 -0.50 -3.85
N PRO A 4 -16.72 -0.06 -4.84
CA PRO A 4 -16.21 0.66 -5.99
C PRO A 4 -15.53 1.96 -5.53
N MET A 5 -14.41 2.30 -6.17
CA MET A 5 -13.55 3.42 -5.81
C MET A 5 -13.06 4.12 -7.09
N ALA A 6 -12.89 5.44 -7.02
CA ALA A 6 -12.35 6.23 -8.11
C ALA A 6 -11.07 6.97 -7.69
N ILE A 7 -10.06 6.95 -8.57
CA ILE A 7 -8.77 7.63 -8.36
C ILE A 7 -8.29 8.26 -9.66
N GLY A 8 -7.61 9.40 -9.58
CA GLY A 8 -6.97 10.02 -10.74
C GLY A 8 -6.86 11.53 -10.63
N ALA A 9 -6.00 12.12 -11.45
CA ALA A 9 -5.69 13.56 -11.41
C ALA A 9 -6.96 14.42 -11.58
N GLY A 10 -7.88 13.98 -12.44
CA GLY A 10 -9.15 14.64 -12.66
C GLY A 10 -10.08 14.67 -11.44
N LEU A 11 -9.80 13.96 -10.34
CA LEU A 11 -10.55 14.06 -9.09
C LEU A 11 -9.90 14.98 -8.05
N VAL A 12 -8.80 15.64 -8.41
CA VAL A 12 -8.01 16.49 -7.50
C VAL A 12 -7.84 17.90 -8.06
N SER A 13 -7.44 18.02 -9.33
CA SER A 13 -7.31 19.31 -10.02
C SER A 13 -7.39 19.11 -11.53
N GLY A 14 -7.70 20.17 -12.28
CA GLY A 14 -7.73 20.09 -13.73
C GLY A 14 -7.47 21.40 -14.45
N ARG A 15 -7.52 21.34 -15.78
CA ARG A 15 -7.38 22.49 -16.68
C ARG A 15 -8.57 22.60 -17.62
N VAL A 16 -8.89 23.82 -18.01
CA VAL A 16 -9.88 24.09 -19.06
C VAL A 16 -9.40 23.53 -20.40
N ASN A 17 -10.34 23.14 -21.25
CA ASN A 17 -10.10 22.68 -22.63
C ASN A 17 -9.13 21.49 -22.75
N GLN A 18 -8.93 20.74 -21.67
CA GLN A 18 -8.11 19.53 -21.62
C GLN A 18 -8.92 18.38 -21.02
N TYR A 19 -8.61 17.15 -21.43
CA TYR A 19 -9.17 15.97 -20.78
C TYR A 19 -8.55 15.77 -19.40
N ASN A 20 -9.41 15.83 -18.39
CA ASN A 20 -9.06 15.57 -17.00
C ASN A 20 -9.51 14.14 -16.68
N ASP A 21 -8.53 13.26 -16.42
CA ASP A 21 -8.75 11.82 -16.38
C ASP A 21 -8.81 11.28 -14.95
N PHE A 22 -9.69 10.32 -14.72
CA PHE A 22 -9.67 9.45 -13.55
C PHE A 22 -10.15 8.04 -13.89
N THR A 23 -9.78 7.07 -13.06
CA THR A 23 -10.13 5.66 -13.23
C THR A 23 -11.08 5.23 -12.13
N VAL A 24 -12.15 4.54 -12.50
CA VAL A 24 -13.09 3.91 -11.58
C VAL A 24 -12.84 2.41 -11.60
N TYR A 25 -12.66 1.83 -10.42
CA TYR A 25 -12.57 0.39 -10.24
C TYR A 25 -13.97 -0.19 -10.12
N THR A 26 -14.37 -0.97 -11.12
CA THR A 26 -15.65 -1.65 -11.19
C THR A 26 -15.45 -3.14 -10.90
N HIS A 27 -16.37 -3.78 -10.20
CA HIS A 27 -16.23 -5.21 -9.87
C HIS A 27 -16.69 -6.13 -11.01
N ARG A 28 -17.06 -5.54 -12.15
CA ARG A 28 -17.45 -6.21 -13.39
C ARG A 28 -16.79 -5.48 -14.57
N PRO A 29 -16.37 -6.19 -15.62
CA PRO A 29 -15.96 -5.56 -16.87
C PRO A 29 -17.12 -4.74 -17.47
N GLY A 30 -16.80 -3.64 -18.13
CA GLY A 30 -17.79 -2.69 -18.65
C GLY A 30 -18.14 -1.54 -17.70
N TYR A 31 -18.80 -0.52 -18.27
CA TYR A 31 -19.28 0.67 -17.57
C TYR A 31 -20.78 0.61 -17.22
N SER A 32 -21.43 -0.54 -17.41
CA SER A 32 -22.82 -0.73 -16.99
C SER A 32 -22.97 -0.50 -15.48
N GLY A 33 -23.93 0.33 -15.09
CA GLY A 33 -24.15 0.75 -13.70
C GLY A 33 -23.29 1.93 -13.23
N LEU A 34 -22.28 2.38 -14.00
CA LEU A 34 -21.48 3.56 -13.68
C LEU A 34 -22.18 4.86 -14.11
N SER A 35 -22.31 5.80 -13.18
CA SER A 35 -22.85 7.14 -13.42
C SER A 35 -21.88 8.19 -12.90
N VAL A 36 -21.46 9.10 -13.77
CA VAL A 36 -20.62 10.25 -13.43
C VAL A 36 -21.35 11.55 -13.76
N GLY A 37 -21.46 12.43 -12.77
CA GLY A 37 -21.91 13.81 -12.93
C GLY A 37 -20.77 14.79 -12.67
N VAL A 38 -20.68 15.84 -13.48
CA VAL A 38 -19.70 16.93 -13.33
C VAL A 38 -20.48 18.24 -13.28
N ASP A 39 -20.69 18.77 -12.08
CA ASP A 39 -21.41 20.02 -11.84
C ASP A 39 -20.40 21.15 -11.62
N GLY A 40 -20.55 22.30 -12.27
CA GLY A 40 -19.66 23.43 -12.06
C GLY A 40 -19.92 24.62 -12.99
N PRO A 41 -18.97 25.57 -13.06
CA PRO A 41 -19.06 26.78 -13.87
C PRO A 41 -19.35 26.56 -15.36
N SER A 42 -18.99 25.40 -15.91
CA SER A 42 -19.34 25.02 -17.29
C SER A 42 -19.88 23.60 -17.33
N ARG A 43 -20.66 23.28 -18.36
CA ARG A 43 -20.92 21.89 -18.72
C ARG A 43 -19.60 21.26 -19.19
N ALA A 44 -19.35 20.01 -18.81
CA ALA A 44 -18.19 19.24 -19.25
C ALA A 44 -18.65 18.05 -20.12
N GLU A 45 -17.96 17.82 -21.23
CA GLU A 45 -18.08 16.55 -21.97
C GLU A 45 -17.44 15.44 -21.12
N ILE A 46 -18.08 14.27 -21.03
CA ILE A 46 -17.58 13.12 -20.29
C ILE A 46 -17.44 11.94 -21.26
N ARG A 47 -16.27 11.29 -21.24
CA ARG A 47 -15.95 10.10 -22.02
C ARG A 47 -15.63 8.94 -21.11
N TYR A 48 -16.03 7.75 -21.54
CA TYR A 48 -15.76 6.50 -20.86
C TYR A 48 -14.91 5.60 -21.75
N THR A 49 -13.94 4.93 -21.17
CA THR A 49 -13.12 3.91 -21.84
C THR A 49 -13.03 2.72 -20.90
N ASP A 50 -13.62 1.60 -21.29
CA ASP A 50 -13.48 0.33 -20.56
C ASP A 50 -12.09 -0.24 -20.84
N ASN A 51 -11.32 -0.49 -19.80
CA ASN A 51 -9.98 -1.08 -19.93
C ASN A 51 -10.02 -2.62 -20.02
N HIS A 52 -11.21 -3.22 -19.92
CA HIS A 52 -11.44 -4.67 -20.06
C HIS A 52 -10.74 -5.51 -18.97
N ASP A 53 -10.33 -4.86 -17.88
CA ASP A 53 -9.62 -5.45 -16.74
C ASP A 53 -10.35 -5.23 -15.41
N GLY A 54 -11.63 -4.80 -15.46
CA GLY A 54 -12.41 -4.39 -14.30
C GLY A 54 -12.18 -2.92 -13.90
N THR A 55 -11.61 -2.10 -14.78
CA THR A 55 -11.52 -0.66 -14.58
C THR A 55 -12.08 0.13 -15.76
N VAL A 56 -12.66 1.29 -15.46
CA VAL A 56 -13.19 2.22 -16.46
C VAL A 56 -12.45 3.54 -16.31
N LYS A 57 -11.77 3.98 -17.36
CA LYS A 57 -11.23 5.33 -17.44
C LYS A 57 -12.35 6.30 -17.80
N VAL A 58 -12.43 7.40 -17.07
CA VAL A 58 -13.35 8.51 -17.28
C VAL A 58 -12.53 9.78 -17.54
N SER A 59 -12.86 10.47 -18.62
CA SER A 59 -12.21 11.72 -19.03
C SER A 59 -13.27 12.81 -19.13
N TYR A 60 -13.05 13.97 -18.51
CA TYR A 60 -13.97 15.10 -18.64
C TYR A 60 -13.25 16.39 -19.06
N MET A 61 -13.93 17.23 -19.86
CA MET A 61 -13.36 18.44 -20.43
C MET A 61 -14.21 19.68 -20.07
N PRO A 62 -13.85 20.42 -19.00
CA PRO A 62 -14.48 21.69 -18.65
C PRO A 62 -13.95 22.83 -19.53
N SER A 63 -14.77 23.84 -19.81
CA SER A 63 -14.40 25.01 -20.65
C SER A 63 -14.23 26.30 -19.85
N SER A 64 -14.54 26.29 -18.55
CA SER A 64 -14.38 27.46 -17.68
C SER A 64 -13.60 27.11 -16.41
N PRO A 65 -12.75 28.03 -15.91
CA PRO A 65 -12.06 27.82 -14.65
C PRO A 65 -13.04 27.93 -13.47
N GLY A 66 -12.69 27.29 -12.36
CA GLY A 66 -13.44 27.37 -11.11
C GLY A 66 -13.55 26.03 -10.41
N GLU A 67 -14.45 25.93 -9.44
CA GLU A 67 -14.63 24.73 -8.64
C GLU A 67 -15.73 23.85 -9.23
N TYR A 68 -15.43 22.57 -9.43
CA TYR A 68 -16.32 21.56 -9.98
C TYR A 68 -16.57 20.46 -8.96
N ARG A 69 -17.81 19.97 -8.89
CA ARG A 69 -18.23 18.86 -8.06
C ARG A 69 -18.48 17.63 -8.92
N ILE A 70 -17.68 16.60 -8.72
CA ILE A 70 -17.75 15.33 -9.47
C ILE A 70 -18.44 14.28 -8.61
N THR A 71 -19.60 13.82 -9.05
CA THR A 71 -20.37 12.77 -8.38
C THR A 71 -20.19 11.47 -9.14
N ILE A 72 -19.82 10.39 -8.46
CA ILE A 72 -19.62 9.08 -9.06
C ILE A 72 -20.45 8.05 -8.30
N LYS A 73 -21.31 7.34 -9.02
CA LYS A 73 -22.13 6.25 -8.51
C LYS A 73 -21.91 4.98 -9.33
N TYR A 74 -21.94 3.84 -8.67
CA TYR A 74 -21.91 2.53 -9.30
C TYR A 74 -23.09 1.71 -8.75
N ASP A 75 -23.94 1.20 -9.64
CA ASP A 75 -25.22 0.54 -9.30
C ASP A 75 -26.10 1.38 -8.35
N GLY A 76 -26.13 2.70 -8.59
CA GLY A 76 -26.88 3.66 -7.78
C GLY A 76 -26.23 4.06 -6.46
N ILE A 77 -25.13 3.41 -6.04
CA ILE A 77 -24.42 3.67 -4.79
C ILE A 77 -23.21 4.57 -5.04
N SER A 78 -23.03 5.62 -4.25
CA SER A 78 -21.85 6.49 -4.35
C SER A 78 -20.56 5.74 -4.06
N VAL A 79 -19.58 5.87 -4.95
CA VAL A 79 -18.24 5.29 -4.76
C VAL A 79 -17.53 6.00 -3.61
N ARG A 80 -16.56 5.33 -2.99
CA ARG A 80 -15.82 5.90 -1.86
C ARG A 80 -15.13 7.20 -2.26
N GLY A 81 -15.45 8.30 -1.58
CA GLY A 81 -14.87 9.63 -1.82
C GLY A 81 -15.73 10.55 -2.68
N SER A 82 -16.81 10.03 -3.29
CA SER A 82 -17.78 10.87 -3.99
C SER A 82 -18.72 11.59 -3.00
N PRO A 83 -19.08 12.86 -3.24
CA PRO A 83 -18.62 13.70 -4.34
C PRO A 83 -17.21 14.27 -4.11
N TYR A 84 -16.48 14.49 -5.21
CA TYR A 84 -15.16 15.11 -5.22
C TYR A 84 -15.27 16.58 -5.60
N THR A 85 -14.55 17.45 -4.89
CA THR A 85 -14.43 18.86 -5.23
C THR A 85 -13.09 19.10 -5.92
N VAL A 86 -13.13 19.64 -7.14
CA VAL A 86 -11.97 19.77 -8.03
C VAL A 86 -11.84 21.20 -8.51
N ARG A 87 -10.66 21.79 -8.34
CA ARG A 87 -10.38 23.13 -8.86
C ARG A 87 -9.80 23.04 -10.29
N ILE A 88 -10.54 23.57 -11.25
CA ILE A 88 -10.14 23.70 -12.65
C ILE A 88 -9.50 25.07 -12.87
N ARG A 89 -8.28 25.06 -13.41
CA ARG A 89 -7.50 26.28 -13.70
C ARG A 89 -7.66 26.67 -15.17
N GLY A 90 -7.66 27.98 -15.43
CA GLY A 90 -7.66 28.52 -16.79
C GLY A 90 -6.31 28.30 -17.48
N ASP A 91 -6.32 28.30 -18.80
CA ASP A 91 -5.09 28.59 -19.55
C ASP A 91 -4.80 30.08 -19.37
N GLU A 92 -3.66 30.41 -18.76
CA GLU A 92 -3.11 31.76 -18.81
C GLU A 92 -2.93 32.13 -20.29
N PRO A 93 -3.36 33.31 -20.73
CA PRO A 93 -3.27 33.68 -22.13
C PRO A 93 -1.81 33.64 -22.56
N SER A 94 -1.51 32.75 -23.52
CA SER A 94 -0.32 32.86 -24.34
C SER A 94 -0.38 34.22 -25.03
N TYR A 95 0.39 35.19 -24.55
CA TYR A 95 0.71 36.39 -25.33
C TYR A 95 1.55 35.93 -26.53
N SER A 96 0.86 35.44 -27.56
CA SER A 96 1.39 35.31 -28.91
C SER A 96 1.63 36.73 -29.43
N SER A 97 2.90 37.13 -29.37
CA SER A 97 3.58 38.04 -30.28
C SER A 97 2.74 38.67 -31.39
N THR A 98 2.29 39.91 -31.18
CA THR A 98 2.13 40.92 -32.24
C THR A 98 2.34 42.31 -31.68
N SER A 99 3.54 42.86 -31.88
CA SER A 99 3.77 44.18 -32.49
C SER A 99 5.23 44.58 -32.27
N ARG A 100 5.94 44.69 -33.39
CA ARG A 100 7.16 45.48 -33.47
C ARG A 100 6.77 46.93 -33.21
N THR A 101 7.25 47.52 -32.12
CA THR A 101 7.73 48.90 -32.13
C THR A 101 8.93 48.97 -31.19
N HIS A 102 10.05 49.44 -31.72
CA HIS A 102 11.08 50.09 -30.93
C HIS A 102 10.40 51.09 -30.01
N ASP A 103 10.68 51.05 -28.70
CA ASP A 103 11.11 52.24 -27.97
C ASP A 103 11.59 51.87 -26.56
N ASN A 104 12.63 52.60 -26.15
CA ASN A 104 13.30 52.51 -24.87
C ASN A 104 12.32 52.76 -23.70
N PHE A 105 12.21 51.83 -22.76
CA PHE A 105 11.86 52.15 -21.38
C PHE A 105 12.57 51.24 -20.38
N SER A 106 13.58 51.81 -19.75
CA SER A 106 14.17 51.31 -18.51
C SER A 106 13.13 51.41 -17.38
N SER A 107 13.05 50.35 -16.56
CA SER A 107 12.50 50.35 -15.19
C SER A 107 10.98 50.39 -15.00
N LEU A 108 10.38 49.21 -14.74
CA LEU A 108 9.69 48.94 -13.46
C LEU A 108 9.54 47.41 -13.27
N GLY A 109 9.90 46.90 -12.09
CA GLY A 109 10.24 45.50 -11.86
C GLY A 109 9.09 44.49 -11.86
N SER A 110 9.36 43.33 -12.44
CA SER A 110 8.75 42.06 -12.04
C SER A 110 9.86 41.16 -11.51
N CYS A 111 10.03 41.17 -10.19
CA CYS A 111 11.02 40.38 -9.46
C CYS A 111 10.60 38.90 -9.45
N GLY A 112 10.66 38.24 -10.60
CA GLY A 112 10.60 36.79 -10.69
C GLY A 112 12.01 36.23 -10.59
N THR A 113 12.34 35.56 -9.48
CA THR A 113 13.61 34.83 -9.33
C THR A 113 13.76 33.77 -10.43
N ALA A 114 14.98 33.35 -10.79
CA ALA A 114 15.21 32.26 -11.75
C ALA A 114 14.33 31.02 -11.47
N ALA A 115 14.18 30.65 -10.18
CA ALA A 115 13.30 29.58 -9.72
C ALA A 115 11.80 29.75 -10.08
N ASN A 116 11.30 30.98 -10.21
CA ASN A 116 9.89 31.25 -10.59
C ASN A 116 9.63 31.02 -12.08
N ARG A 117 10.69 30.87 -12.88
CA ARG A 117 10.60 30.58 -14.32
C ARG A 117 10.79 29.09 -14.62
N VAL A 118 11.13 28.28 -13.61
CA VAL A 118 11.19 26.82 -13.73
C VAL A 118 9.77 26.26 -13.75
N ARG A 119 9.49 25.37 -14.70
CA ARG A 119 8.20 24.68 -14.82
C ARG A 119 8.37 23.21 -14.50
N VAL A 120 7.53 22.68 -13.62
CA VAL A 120 7.57 21.27 -13.21
C VAL A 120 6.25 20.61 -13.63
N SER A 121 6.32 19.44 -14.26
CA SER A 121 5.14 18.72 -14.76
C SER A 121 5.34 17.20 -14.73
N GLY A 122 4.26 16.43 -14.90
CA GLY A 122 4.29 14.96 -14.92
C GLY A 122 3.50 14.32 -13.80
N ARG A 123 3.11 13.04 -14.00
CA ARG A 123 2.26 12.29 -13.07
C ARG A 123 2.95 12.04 -11.72
N GLY A 124 4.28 11.93 -11.71
CA GLY A 124 5.07 11.70 -10.51
C GLY A 124 5.02 12.85 -9.48
N LEU A 125 4.46 14.01 -9.83
CA LEU A 125 4.24 15.09 -8.86
C LEU A 125 3.05 14.89 -7.93
N TYR A 126 2.19 13.92 -8.24
CA TYR A 126 0.91 13.75 -7.56
C TYR A 126 0.71 12.32 -7.05
N SER A 127 1.13 11.33 -7.84
CA SER A 127 0.95 9.93 -7.49
C SER A 127 1.92 9.02 -8.23
N GLY A 128 2.19 7.86 -7.65
CA GLY A 128 2.93 6.82 -8.35
C GLY A 128 2.74 5.44 -7.73
N ILE A 129 3.46 4.46 -8.28
CA ILE A 129 3.50 3.09 -7.76
C ILE A 129 4.85 2.81 -7.11
N THR A 130 4.84 2.18 -5.93
CA THR A 130 6.06 1.78 -5.22
C THR A 130 6.80 0.68 -5.99
N ASN A 131 8.11 0.60 -5.79
CA ASN A 131 8.98 -0.37 -6.47
C ASN A 131 8.91 -0.32 -8.01
N VAL A 132 8.45 0.81 -8.56
CA VAL A 132 8.44 1.11 -9.99
C VAL A 132 9.10 2.49 -10.17
N GLN A 133 9.74 2.69 -11.32
CA GLN A 133 10.32 3.99 -11.66
C GLN A 133 9.19 4.98 -12.01
N ASN A 134 9.11 6.06 -11.25
CA ASN A 134 8.21 7.18 -11.49
C ASN A 134 9.00 8.36 -12.09
N GLU A 135 8.34 9.26 -12.83
CA GLU A 135 9.01 10.36 -13.52
C GLU A 135 8.31 11.71 -13.39
N VAL A 136 9.13 12.77 -13.42
CA VAL A 136 8.75 14.19 -13.42
C VAL A 136 9.60 14.92 -14.46
N GLU A 137 9.00 15.81 -15.24
CA GLU A 137 9.68 16.69 -16.18
C GLU A 137 9.85 18.09 -15.60
N ILE A 138 11.06 18.65 -15.74
CA ILE A 138 11.45 19.96 -15.23
C ILE A 138 12.01 20.76 -16.40
N ASP A 139 11.37 21.87 -16.75
CA ASP A 139 11.80 22.79 -17.81
C ASP A 139 12.41 24.04 -17.16
N VAL A 140 13.69 24.30 -17.44
CA VAL A 140 14.44 25.45 -16.92
C VAL A 140 14.86 26.44 -18.00
N LYS A 141 14.36 26.33 -19.24
CA LYS A 141 14.82 27.14 -20.37
C LYS A 141 14.70 28.65 -20.12
N ASP A 142 13.65 29.08 -19.43
CA ASP A 142 13.36 30.48 -19.13
C ASP A 142 14.04 30.97 -17.84
N ALA A 143 14.63 30.05 -17.06
CA ALA A 143 15.23 30.34 -15.76
C ALA A 143 16.63 30.97 -15.85
N GLY A 144 17.30 30.82 -16.99
CA GLY A 144 18.71 31.20 -17.16
C GLY A 144 19.64 30.15 -16.55
N PRO A 145 20.95 30.46 -16.38
CA PRO A 145 21.90 29.52 -15.78
C PRO A 145 21.64 29.32 -14.30
N GLY A 146 21.79 28.08 -13.82
CA GLY A 146 21.58 27.73 -12.42
C GLY A 146 21.65 26.22 -12.18
N ARG A 147 21.61 25.84 -10.90
CA ARG A 147 21.73 24.43 -10.48
C ARG A 147 20.39 23.91 -9.96
N LEU A 148 19.99 22.74 -10.48
CA LEU A 148 18.81 22.02 -10.02
C LEU A 148 19.18 21.13 -8.82
N HIS A 149 18.39 21.21 -7.75
CA HIS A 149 18.49 20.34 -6.57
C HIS A 149 17.10 19.80 -6.20
N TRP A 150 17.04 18.56 -5.68
CA TRP A 150 15.79 17.96 -5.22
C TRP A 150 16.01 17.05 -4.01
N SER A 151 14.97 16.93 -3.18
CA SER A 151 14.87 15.93 -2.12
C SER A 151 13.47 15.33 -2.10
N ILE A 152 13.35 14.06 -1.69
CA ILE A 152 12.07 13.36 -1.58
C ILE A 152 12.03 12.69 -0.21
N GLU A 153 11.09 13.13 0.64
CA GLU A 153 10.94 12.64 2.00
C GLU A 153 9.59 11.95 2.16
N GLY A 154 9.53 10.85 2.92
CA GLY A 154 8.31 10.11 3.19
C GLY A 154 8.54 8.81 3.96
N PRO A 155 7.57 7.90 3.99
CA PRO A 155 7.56 6.73 4.89
C PRO A 155 8.57 5.63 4.57
N GLY A 156 9.29 5.70 3.45
CA GLY A 156 10.21 4.66 3.00
C GLY A 156 11.39 5.19 2.21
N HIS A 157 12.33 4.31 1.87
CA HIS A 157 13.53 4.70 1.11
C HIS A 157 13.16 5.09 -0.32
N VAL A 158 13.87 6.08 -0.87
CA VAL A 158 13.66 6.59 -2.23
C VAL A 158 14.99 6.67 -2.96
N GLU A 159 15.14 5.84 -3.99
CA GLU A 159 16.20 6.04 -4.98
C GLU A 159 15.77 7.11 -5.97
N SER A 160 16.65 8.07 -6.31
CA SER A 160 16.34 9.09 -7.32
C SER A 160 17.56 9.49 -8.15
N LYS A 161 17.31 9.87 -9.41
CA LYS A 161 18.32 10.34 -10.37
C LYS A 161 17.65 11.25 -11.40
N ASN A 162 18.39 12.17 -12.00
CA ASN A 162 17.90 12.92 -13.14
C ASN A 162 18.62 12.54 -14.44
N ARG A 163 18.05 12.97 -15.56
CA ARG A 163 18.66 12.95 -16.89
C ARG A 163 18.40 14.29 -17.55
N GLN A 164 19.44 14.93 -18.06
CA GLN A 164 19.29 16.12 -18.90
C GLN A 164 18.76 15.70 -20.28
N LEU A 165 17.80 16.47 -20.78
CA LEU A 165 17.21 16.38 -22.11
C LEU A 165 17.61 17.63 -22.91
N ASP A 166 17.20 17.70 -24.17
CA ASP A 166 17.41 18.86 -25.03
C ASP A 166 16.63 20.09 -24.52
N ASP A 167 17.05 21.28 -24.97
CA ASP A 167 16.36 22.56 -24.74
C ASP A 167 16.11 22.91 -23.26
N GLY A 168 17.09 22.63 -22.38
CA GLY A 168 17.01 23.01 -20.97
C GLY A 168 15.96 22.23 -20.17
N LYS A 169 15.57 21.03 -20.64
CA LYS A 169 14.68 20.13 -19.91
C LYS A 169 15.45 19.08 -19.14
N TYR A 170 14.89 18.66 -18.01
CA TYR A 170 15.37 17.56 -17.19
C TYR A 170 14.23 16.59 -16.94
N ARG A 171 14.57 15.31 -16.84
CA ARG A 171 13.67 14.27 -16.37
C ARG A 171 14.20 13.70 -15.05
N LEU A 172 13.44 13.89 -13.98
CA LEU A 172 13.71 13.32 -12.67
C LEU A 172 13.01 11.96 -12.56
N TYR A 173 13.76 10.93 -12.21
CA TYR A 173 13.28 9.59 -11.92
C TYR A 173 13.39 9.30 -10.43
N TYR A 174 12.38 8.63 -9.87
CA TYR A 174 12.41 8.20 -8.47
C TYR A 174 11.66 6.88 -8.26
N ARG A 175 12.11 6.08 -7.28
CA ARG A 175 11.57 4.76 -6.96
C ARG A 175 11.47 4.60 -5.43
N PRO A 176 10.30 4.87 -4.83
CA PRO A 176 10.08 4.64 -3.40
C PRO A 176 9.68 3.19 -3.14
N ASP A 177 10.09 2.63 -2.01
CA ASP A 177 9.80 1.24 -1.63
C ASP A 177 8.45 1.05 -0.90
N SER A 178 7.95 2.12 -0.25
CA SER A 178 6.82 2.05 0.67
C SER A 178 5.67 2.96 0.22
N PRO A 179 4.40 2.53 0.37
CA PRO A 179 3.27 3.37 0.00
C PRO A 179 3.02 4.43 1.08
N GLY A 180 2.29 5.47 0.69
CA GLY A 180 1.94 6.57 1.57
C GLY A 180 2.25 7.92 0.94
N GLU A 181 2.30 8.94 1.77
CA GLU A 181 2.46 10.31 1.34
C GLU A 181 3.94 10.74 1.41
N TYR A 182 4.44 11.28 0.31
CA TYR A 182 5.79 11.81 0.15
C TYR A 182 5.75 13.31 -0.16
N HIS A 183 6.80 14.03 0.19
CA HIS A 183 7.01 15.43 -0.12
C HIS A 183 8.28 15.58 -0.96
N MET A 184 8.14 16.00 -2.22
CA MET A 184 9.25 16.27 -3.13
C MET A 184 9.55 17.76 -3.13
N LYS A 185 10.72 18.13 -2.62
CA LYS A 185 11.23 19.49 -2.67
C LYS A 185 12.06 19.66 -3.94
N ILE A 186 11.81 20.72 -4.71
CA ILE A 186 12.62 21.07 -5.88
C ILE A 186 13.11 22.51 -5.74
N GLN A 187 14.41 22.68 -5.91
CA GLN A 187 15.09 23.97 -5.82
C GLN A 187 15.90 24.23 -7.08
N TYR A 188 15.93 25.50 -7.50
CA TYR A 188 16.78 25.99 -8.55
C TYR A 188 17.57 27.19 -8.03
N ASP A 189 18.90 27.09 -8.09
CA ASP A 189 19.84 28.07 -7.53
C ASP A 189 19.53 28.42 -6.07
N ASN A 190 19.37 27.38 -5.24
CA ASN A 190 19.06 27.44 -3.81
C ASN A 190 17.70 28.07 -3.45
N ARG A 191 16.83 28.37 -4.42
CA ARG A 191 15.46 28.84 -4.19
C ARG A 191 14.44 27.79 -4.61
N GLU A 192 13.36 27.65 -3.86
CA GLU A 192 12.28 26.72 -4.21
C GLU A 192 11.55 27.15 -5.47
N VAL A 193 11.25 26.19 -6.34
CA VAL A 193 10.44 26.42 -7.53
C VAL A 193 8.96 26.53 -7.14
N PHE A 194 8.16 27.12 -8.02
CA PHE A 194 6.73 27.26 -7.76
C PHE A 194 6.05 25.90 -7.55
N GLY A 195 5.33 25.76 -6.43
CA GLY A 195 4.63 24.53 -6.07
C GLY A 195 5.44 23.52 -5.24
N SER A 196 6.74 23.76 -5.04
CA SER A 196 7.53 23.02 -4.05
C SER A 196 7.10 23.40 -2.62
N PRO A 197 7.06 22.45 -1.67
CA PRO A 197 7.20 21.00 -1.88
C PRO A 197 5.92 20.37 -2.48
N PHE A 198 6.10 19.40 -3.38
CA PHE A 198 5.02 18.65 -4.03
C PHE A 198 4.61 17.45 -3.19
N LYS A 199 3.32 17.33 -2.90
CA LYS A 199 2.73 16.22 -2.15
C LYS A 199 2.36 15.06 -3.09
N ILE A 200 3.04 13.94 -2.95
CA ILE A 200 2.94 12.75 -3.82
C ILE A 200 2.31 11.60 -3.04
N ARG A 201 1.32 10.91 -3.62
CA ARG A 201 0.71 9.71 -3.05
C ARG A 201 1.21 8.45 -3.73
N MET A 202 1.99 7.64 -3.03
CA MET A 202 2.50 6.36 -3.52
C MET A 202 1.56 5.23 -3.14
N ALA A 203 1.16 4.43 -4.13
CA ALA A 203 0.38 3.22 -3.94
C ALA A 203 1.26 1.98 -4.15
N SER A 204 1.01 0.94 -3.38
CA SER A 204 1.51 -0.41 -3.62
C SER A 204 0.90 -0.99 -4.90
N LEU A 205 1.72 -1.73 -5.65
CA LEU A 205 1.25 -2.57 -6.77
C LEU A 205 0.31 -3.68 -6.29
N VAL A 206 0.55 -4.21 -5.08
CA VAL A 206 -0.31 -5.20 -4.44
C VAL A 206 -1.50 -4.51 -3.78
N ILE A 207 -2.70 -5.04 -4.05
CA ILE A 207 -3.97 -4.44 -3.62
C ILE A 207 -4.72 -5.44 -2.74
N ALA A 208 -5.15 -4.99 -1.56
CA ALA A 208 -6.02 -5.76 -0.67
C ALA A 208 -7.45 -5.18 -0.67
N THR A 209 -8.45 -6.03 -0.89
CA THR A 209 -9.85 -5.60 -0.96
C THR A 209 -10.81 -6.71 -0.57
N GLY A 210 -11.96 -6.37 0.00
CA GLY A 210 -12.98 -7.32 0.41
C GLY A 210 -13.77 -6.84 1.61
N SER A 211 -14.93 -7.44 1.85
CA SER A 211 -15.82 -7.02 2.94
C SER A 211 -15.15 -7.12 4.30
N GLY A 212 -14.30 -8.12 4.52
CA GLY A 212 -13.54 -8.31 5.75
C GLY A 212 -12.55 -7.17 6.06
N LEU A 213 -12.20 -6.29 5.12
CA LEU A 213 -11.40 -5.09 5.38
C LEU A 213 -12.24 -3.82 5.63
N ILE A 214 -13.57 -3.96 5.66
CA ILE A 214 -14.51 -2.85 5.85
C ILE A 214 -15.27 -3.06 7.15
N SER A 215 -15.92 -4.22 7.29
CA SER A 215 -16.66 -4.61 8.48
C SER A 215 -16.72 -6.12 8.61
N GLY A 216 -17.15 -6.61 9.77
CA GLY A 216 -17.31 -8.03 9.97
C GLY A 216 -18.28 -8.41 11.07
N VAL A 217 -18.46 -9.71 11.23
CA VAL A 217 -19.35 -10.33 12.22
C VAL A 217 -18.52 -11.23 13.14
N PRO A 218 -18.74 -11.17 14.47
CA PRO A 218 -18.03 -12.04 15.38
C PRO A 218 -18.48 -13.49 15.21
N HIS A 219 -17.60 -14.43 15.54
CA HIS A 219 -17.81 -15.88 15.44
C HIS A 219 -18.05 -16.42 14.03
N THR A 220 -17.67 -15.67 12.99
CA THR A 220 -17.70 -16.11 11.59
C THR A 220 -16.36 -15.80 10.90
N TYR A 221 -16.08 -16.48 9.79
CA TYR A 221 -14.97 -16.09 8.92
C TYR A 221 -15.33 -14.82 8.15
N ASN A 222 -14.43 -13.84 8.19
CA ASN A 222 -14.53 -12.58 7.48
C ASN A 222 -13.42 -12.53 6.43
N ASP A 223 -13.81 -12.31 5.17
CA ASP A 223 -12.94 -12.58 4.04
C ASP A 223 -12.53 -11.32 3.28
N PHE A 224 -11.31 -11.34 2.76
CA PHE A 224 -10.83 -10.40 1.76
C PHE A 224 -9.84 -11.08 0.81
N SER A 225 -9.50 -10.39 -0.28
CA SER A 225 -8.60 -10.85 -1.31
C SER A 225 -7.38 -9.92 -1.41
N VAL A 226 -6.22 -10.49 -1.69
CA VAL A 226 -4.97 -9.77 -1.95
C VAL A 226 -4.50 -10.11 -3.35
N TYR A 227 -4.56 -9.13 -4.26
CA TYR A 227 -4.17 -9.27 -5.65
C TYR A 227 -2.68 -8.97 -5.79
N THR A 228 -1.90 -9.98 -6.17
CA THR A 228 -0.42 -9.90 -6.28
C THR A 228 0.09 -9.83 -7.72
N ASN A 229 -0.82 -9.82 -8.71
CA ASN A 229 -0.53 -9.74 -10.14
C ASN A 229 0.56 -10.74 -10.60
N ARG A 230 0.39 -12.02 -10.24
CA ARG A 230 1.31 -13.15 -10.56
C ARG A 230 2.70 -13.09 -9.93
N SER A 231 2.92 -12.21 -8.96
CA SER A 231 4.05 -12.35 -8.02
C SER A 231 3.62 -13.42 -7.00
N GLY A 232 4.32 -14.56 -6.96
CA GLY A 232 3.89 -15.78 -6.26
C GLY A 232 3.50 -15.64 -4.78
N ILE A 233 3.03 -16.76 -4.22
CA ILE A 233 2.43 -16.92 -2.87
C ILE A 233 3.32 -16.43 -1.71
N GLY A 234 4.62 -16.19 -1.95
CA GLY A 234 5.63 -15.95 -0.92
C GLY A 234 5.62 -14.59 -0.21
N GLY A 235 4.83 -13.61 -0.67
CA GLY A 235 4.92 -12.24 -0.15
C GLY A 235 3.81 -11.79 0.81
N VAL A 236 2.62 -12.40 0.80
CA VAL A 236 1.46 -11.85 1.53
C VAL A 236 1.49 -12.24 3.01
N SER A 237 1.49 -11.25 3.91
CA SER A 237 1.35 -11.45 5.36
C SER A 237 0.27 -10.55 5.95
N VAL A 238 -0.45 -11.06 6.96
CA VAL A 238 -1.60 -10.37 7.57
C VAL A 238 -1.52 -10.45 9.08
N ILE A 239 -1.67 -9.30 9.76
CA ILE A 239 -1.77 -9.20 11.21
C ILE A 239 -3.10 -8.57 11.56
N VAL A 240 -3.87 -9.19 12.46
CA VAL A 240 -5.15 -8.66 12.94
C VAL A 240 -5.00 -8.28 14.40
N ASP A 241 -4.98 -6.97 14.67
CA ASP A 241 -4.93 -6.39 16.01
C ASP A 241 -6.34 -5.94 16.44
N GLY A 242 -6.75 -6.21 17.67
CA GLY A 242 -8.06 -5.82 18.16
C GLY A 242 -8.55 -6.56 19.41
N PRO A 243 -9.84 -6.41 19.76
CA PRO A 243 -10.48 -6.93 20.98
C PRO A 243 -10.35 -8.43 21.22
N SER A 244 -10.16 -9.23 20.18
CA SER A 244 -9.87 -10.66 20.29
C SER A 244 -8.69 -11.01 19.38
N ARG A 245 -7.98 -12.08 19.74
CA ARG A 245 -7.11 -12.75 18.77
C ARG A 245 -7.98 -13.35 17.67
N CYS A 246 -7.44 -13.37 16.45
CA CYS A 246 -8.11 -13.91 15.28
C CYS A 246 -7.22 -14.98 14.64
N ASP A 247 -7.80 -16.13 14.34
CA ASP A 247 -7.18 -17.07 13.42
C ASP A 247 -7.29 -16.52 12.00
N VAL A 248 -6.17 -16.50 11.28
CA VAL A 248 -6.10 -16.06 9.89
C VAL A 248 -5.76 -17.25 9.01
N LYS A 249 -6.55 -17.46 7.96
CA LYS A 249 -6.39 -18.51 6.97
C LYS A 249 -6.10 -17.91 5.61
N TYR A 250 -5.24 -18.57 4.85
CA TYR A 250 -4.90 -18.21 3.49
C TYR A 250 -5.36 -19.33 2.56
N LYS A 251 -5.98 -18.95 1.44
CA LYS A 251 -6.30 -19.87 0.36
C LYS A 251 -5.78 -19.25 -0.92
N ASP A 252 -4.79 -19.91 -1.51
CA ASP A 252 -4.34 -19.55 -2.84
C ASP A 252 -5.43 -19.87 -3.86
N THR A 253 -5.55 -18.98 -4.84
CA THR A 253 -6.44 -19.20 -5.98
C THR A 253 -5.57 -19.19 -7.23
N TYR A 254 -5.78 -20.15 -8.13
CA TYR A 254 -5.09 -20.21 -9.42
C TYR A 254 -5.39 -18.99 -10.34
N GLU A 255 -6.15 -18.02 -9.85
CA GLU A 255 -6.62 -16.81 -10.50
C GLU A 255 -5.75 -15.56 -10.19
N GLY A 256 -4.62 -15.70 -9.49
CA GLY A 256 -3.65 -14.62 -9.29
C GLY A 256 -3.93 -13.68 -8.11
N TYR A 257 -4.72 -14.15 -7.14
CA TYR A 257 -4.91 -13.49 -5.85
C TYR A 257 -4.98 -14.50 -4.71
N VAL A 258 -4.65 -14.03 -3.50
CA VAL A 258 -4.75 -14.82 -2.27
C VAL A 258 -6.02 -14.44 -1.53
N ARG A 259 -6.88 -15.42 -1.24
CA ARG A 259 -8.04 -15.20 -0.35
C ARG A 259 -7.59 -15.35 1.10
N VAL A 260 -7.90 -14.35 1.91
CA VAL A 260 -7.60 -14.31 3.34
C VAL A 260 -8.90 -14.31 4.13
N SER A 261 -9.00 -15.17 5.13
CA SER A 261 -10.14 -15.28 6.03
C SER A 261 -9.68 -15.11 7.47
N TYR A 262 -10.33 -14.25 8.26
CA TYR A 262 -10.03 -14.11 9.69
C TYR A 262 -11.27 -14.29 10.59
N TYR A 263 -11.08 -14.81 11.80
CA TYR A 263 -12.16 -15.17 12.72
C TYR A 263 -12.10 -14.35 14.03
N PRO A 264 -12.85 -13.24 14.15
CA PRO A 264 -12.94 -12.46 15.38
C PRO A 264 -13.95 -13.07 16.36
N ALA A 265 -13.57 -13.26 17.62
CA ALA A 265 -14.43 -13.80 18.67
C ALA A 265 -15.14 -12.70 19.50
N ALA A 266 -14.80 -11.42 19.30
CA ALA A 266 -15.40 -10.32 20.03
C ALA A 266 -15.81 -9.17 19.08
N PRO A 267 -16.88 -8.43 19.39
CA PRO A 267 -17.20 -7.20 18.68
C PRO A 267 -16.26 -6.06 19.09
N GLY A 268 -16.03 -5.12 18.19
CA GLY A 268 -15.24 -3.92 18.44
C GLY A 268 -14.43 -3.47 17.21
N GLU A 269 -13.47 -2.58 17.42
CA GLU A 269 -12.61 -2.08 16.34
C GLU A 269 -11.32 -2.87 16.25
N TYR A 270 -11.01 -3.32 15.04
CA TYR A 270 -9.81 -4.07 14.69
C TYR A 270 -8.96 -3.25 13.71
N ARG A 271 -7.65 -3.46 13.74
CA ARG A 271 -6.69 -2.99 12.75
C ARG A 271 -6.09 -4.19 12.03
N ILE A 272 -6.33 -4.28 10.73
CA ILE A 272 -5.81 -5.36 9.90
C ILE A 272 -4.64 -4.81 9.09
N TYR A 273 -3.44 -5.27 9.41
CA TYR A 273 -2.25 -4.97 8.64
C TYR A 273 -2.13 -5.99 7.52
N VAL A 274 -2.06 -5.53 6.28
CA VAL A 274 -1.79 -6.37 5.11
C VAL A 274 -0.47 -5.92 4.51
N MET A 275 0.45 -6.85 4.35
CA MET A 275 1.80 -6.58 3.88
C MET A 275 2.15 -7.51 2.72
N PHE A 276 3.01 -7.03 1.83
CA PHE A 276 3.65 -7.79 0.79
C PHE A 276 5.17 -7.65 0.92
N ASP A 277 5.89 -8.77 1.04
CA ASP A 277 7.34 -8.82 1.30
C ASP A 277 7.76 -7.95 2.50
N GLY A 278 6.94 -7.96 3.55
CA GLY A 278 7.17 -7.19 4.78
C GLY A 278 6.81 -5.69 4.70
N ILE A 279 6.41 -5.19 3.52
CA ILE A 279 6.00 -3.79 3.33
C ILE A 279 4.48 -3.69 3.34
N ASN A 280 3.94 -2.72 4.09
CA ASN A 280 2.49 -2.47 4.12
C ASN A 280 1.96 -2.15 2.72
N VAL A 281 0.82 -2.75 2.35
CA VAL A 281 0.12 -2.38 1.10
C VAL A 281 -0.67 -1.09 1.28
N THR A 282 -1.13 -0.49 0.18
CA THR A 282 -1.96 0.71 0.21
C THR A 282 -3.17 0.52 1.13
N GLY A 283 -3.35 1.41 2.09
CA GLY A 283 -4.47 1.39 3.03
C GLY A 283 -4.25 0.55 4.29
N SER A 284 -3.16 -0.23 4.36
CA SER A 284 -2.75 -0.90 5.59
C SER A 284 -2.18 0.11 6.60
N PRO A 285 -2.56 0.04 7.89
CA PRO A 285 -3.56 -0.85 8.46
C PRO A 285 -5.00 -0.42 8.15
N PHE A 286 -5.84 -1.40 7.83
CA PHE A 286 -7.28 -1.23 7.63
C PHE A 286 -8.00 -1.20 8.98
N LYS A 287 -8.75 -0.13 9.24
CA LYS A 287 -9.63 -0.04 10.42
C LYS A 287 -10.95 -0.73 10.12
N VAL A 288 -11.27 -1.80 10.85
CA VAL A 288 -12.44 -2.65 10.61
C VAL A 288 -13.30 -2.71 11.85
N ARG A 289 -14.61 -2.51 11.69
CA ARG A 289 -15.56 -2.66 12.81
C ARG A 289 -16.27 -4.01 12.74
N ILE A 290 -16.14 -4.79 13.80
CA ILE A 290 -16.84 -6.06 13.98
C ILE A 290 -18.14 -5.79 14.75
N HIS A 291 -19.28 -6.00 14.09
CA HIS A 291 -20.60 -5.65 14.59
C HIS A 291 -21.24 -6.83 15.33
N GLY A 292 -21.63 -6.61 16.59
CA GLY A 292 -22.35 -7.60 17.41
C GLY A 292 -22.78 -7.00 18.75
N LYS A 293 -23.78 -7.59 19.40
CA LYS A 293 -24.15 -7.20 20.77
C LYS A 293 -22.98 -7.55 21.69
N ARG A 294 -22.49 -6.59 22.49
CA ARG A 294 -21.70 -6.93 23.68
C ARG A 294 -22.52 -7.94 24.49
N PRO A 295 -21.99 -9.11 24.89
CA PRO A 295 -22.74 -9.99 25.77
C PRO A 295 -23.18 -9.17 27.00
N LYS A 296 -24.49 -9.22 27.30
CA LYS A 296 -25.04 -8.51 28.46
C LYS A 296 -24.33 -9.02 29.71
N LYS A 297 -23.85 -8.09 30.55
CA LYS A 297 -23.21 -8.36 31.85
C LYS A 297 -23.90 -9.53 32.56
N TYR A 298 -23.21 -10.66 32.68
CA TYR A 298 -23.51 -11.70 33.67
C TYR A 298 -22.53 -11.53 34.84
N ILE A 299 -23.02 -11.76 36.04
CA ILE A 299 -22.52 -11.22 37.31
C ILE A 299 -21.09 -11.69 37.61
N ALA A 300 -20.23 -10.71 37.87
CA ALA A 300 -18.85 -10.85 38.30
C ALA A 300 -18.76 -11.34 39.76
N THR A 301 -17.93 -12.34 40.01
CA THR A 301 -17.06 -12.44 41.21
C THR A 301 -16.21 -13.72 41.20
N HIS A 302 -16.69 -14.83 40.64
CA HIS A 302 -15.89 -16.09 40.60
C HIS A 302 -14.95 -16.19 39.39
N GLU A 303 -15.29 -15.60 38.25
CA GLU A 303 -14.43 -15.67 37.05
C GLU A 303 -13.15 -14.82 37.13
N ARG A 304 -12.97 -13.91 38.09
CA ARG A 304 -11.77 -13.05 38.06
C ARG A 304 -10.51 -13.83 38.45
N GLU A 305 -10.63 -14.77 39.38
CA GLU A 305 -9.55 -15.69 39.72
C GLU A 305 -9.41 -16.78 38.66
N ASP A 306 -10.51 -17.34 38.15
CA ASP A 306 -10.47 -18.35 37.08
C ASP A 306 -9.96 -17.78 35.75
N MET A 307 -10.30 -16.53 35.39
CA MET A 307 -9.74 -15.82 34.25
C MET A 307 -8.29 -15.43 34.50
N MET A 308 -7.90 -15.00 35.70
CA MET A 308 -6.48 -14.74 35.99
C MET A 308 -5.66 -16.03 35.94
N TYR A 309 -6.23 -17.15 36.37
CA TYR A 309 -5.65 -18.48 36.26
C TYR A 309 -5.56 -18.93 34.79
N ALA A 310 -6.65 -18.82 34.03
CA ALA A 310 -6.72 -19.15 32.61
C ALA A 310 -5.88 -18.19 31.75
N PHE A 311 -5.73 -16.93 32.12
CA PHE A 311 -4.88 -15.92 31.45
C PHE A 311 -3.40 -16.18 31.75
N ARG A 312 -3.03 -16.48 33.00
CA ARG A 312 -1.67 -16.93 33.36
C ARG A 312 -1.32 -18.27 32.70
N HIS A 313 -2.29 -19.15 32.44
CA HIS A 313 -2.10 -20.40 31.69
C HIS A 313 -2.12 -20.20 30.16
N ARG A 314 -2.94 -19.28 29.61
CA ARG A 314 -2.97 -18.93 28.16
C ARG A 314 -1.74 -18.16 27.71
N LEU A 315 -1.18 -17.31 28.57
CA LEU A 315 0.10 -16.65 28.28
C LEU A 315 1.20 -17.70 28.12
N LYS A 316 1.18 -18.80 28.87
CA LYS A 316 2.14 -19.92 28.78
C LYS A 316 1.98 -20.82 27.55
N ALA A 317 1.03 -20.54 26.66
CA ALA A 317 0.64 -21.51 25.65
C ALA A 317 1.47 -21.39 24.34
N PRO A 318 1.98 -22.52 23.79
CA PRO A 318 2.78 -22.58 22.56
C PRO A 318 2.00 -22.11 21.32
N GLU A 319 0.67 -22.05 21.41
CA GLU A 319 -0.24 -21.49 20.41
C GLU A 319 -0.06 -19.99 20.14
N ASN A 320 0.80 -19.30 20.89
CA ASN A 320 1.17 -17.90 20.65
C ASN A 320 2.54 -17.76 19.97
N VAL A 321 3.20 -18.87 19.70
CA VAL A 321 4.47 -18.94 18.96
C VAL A 321 4.20 -19.39 17.54
N ARG A 322 4.81 -18.71 16.56
CA ARG A 322 4.66 -19.02 15.12
C ARG A 322 6.03 -19.22 14.51
N ALA A 323 6.18 -20.28 13.72
CA ALA A 323 7.34 -20.44 12.86
C ALA A 323 6.97 -20.12 11.40
N SER A 324 7.87 -19.45 10.69
CA SER A 324 7.73 -19.07 9.29
C SER A 324 9.08 -19.13 8.59
N GLY A 325 9.10 -19.08 7.26
CA GLY A 325 10.33 -19.12 6.47
C GLY A 325 10.39 -20.31 5.52
N ARG A 326 11.22 -20.19 4.50
CA ARG A 326 11.31 -21.16 3.41
C ARG A 326 11.74 -22.55 3.91
N GLY A 327 12.56 -22.60 4.95
CA GLY A 327 13.02 -23.84 5.58
C GLY A 327 11.93 -24.68 6.25
N LEU A 328 10.68 -24.22 6.34
CA LEU A 328 9.54 -25.04 6.80
C LEU A 328 8.77 -25.73 5.67
N PHE A 329 9.14 -25.48 4.41
CA PHE A 329 8.44 -26.00 3.24
C PHE A 329 9.38 -26.70 2.26
N SER A 330 10.56 -26.13 2.05
CA SER A 330 11.58 -26.70 1.17
C SER A 330 12.96 -26.37 1.69
N GLY A 331 13.84 -27.38 1.76
CA GLY A 331 15.24 -27.19 2.11
C GLY A 331 16.19 -27.51 0.95
N LEU A 332 17.41 -27.04 1.06
CA LEU A 332 18.52 -27.43 0.21
C LEU A 332 19.56 -28.16 1.05
N SER A 333 20.05 -29.27 0.52
CA SER A 333 21.12 -30.05 1.15
C SER A 333 22.44 -29.28 1.14
N ASN A 334 23.27 -29.51 2.15
CA ASN A 334 24.60 -28.93 2.34
C ASN A 334 24.65 -27.39 2.47
N ILE A 335 23.51 -26.72 2.66
CA ILE A 335 23.46 -25.30 3.03
C ILE A 335 22.53 -25.06 4.23
N TYR A 336 22.70 -23.93 4.90
CA TYR A 336 21.82 -23.53 6.00
C TYR A 336 20.48 -23.04 5.47
N ASN A 337 19.41 -23.69 5.92
CA ASN A 337 18.03 -23.32 5.70
C ASN A 337 17.51 -22.57 6.92
N GLU A 338 16.80 -21.46 6.69
CA GLU A 338 16.35 -20.56 7.75
C GLU A 338 14.86 -20.76 8.07
N VAL A 339 14.56 -20.72 9.36
CA VAL A 339 13.23 -20.67 9.95
C VAL A 339 13.18 -19.55 10.99
N ILE A 340 12.21 -18.65 10.90
CA ILE A 340 11.98 -17.60 11.88
C ILE A 340 10.90 -18.06 12.84
N VAL A 341 11.18 -18.04 14.15
CA VAL A 341 10.22 -18.35 15.21
C VAL A 341 9.91 -17.08 15.98
N ASN A 342 8.66 -16.62 15.91
CA ASN A 342 8.18 -15.44 16.63
C ASN A 342 7.41 -15.88 17.88
N ALA A 343 7.94 -15.55 19.05
CA ALA A 343 7.35 -15.78 20.37
C ALA A 343 7.04 -14.48 21.12
N ARG A 344 6.99 -13.31 20.44
CA ARG A 344 6.80 -11.98 21.07
C ARG A 344 5.58 -11.90 21.98
N ASN A 345 4.54 -12.67 21.64
CA ASN A 345 3.23 -12.65 22.30
C ASN A 345 2.99 -13.88 23.20
N ALA A 346 4.03 -14.68 23.45
CA ALA A 346 4.01 -15.80 24.39
C ALA A 346 4.63 -15.37 25.73
N ALA A 347 4.21 -16.00 26.84
CA ALA A 347 4.90 -15.89 28.11
C ALA A 347 6.34 -16.40 27.98
N PRO A 348 7.24 -16.00 28.88
CA PRO A 348 8.58 -16.55 28.94
C PRO A 348 8.56 -18.09 28.93
N GLY A 349 9.22 -18.66 27.94
CA GLY A 349 9.31 -20.10 27.73
C GLY A 349 10.55 -20.43 26.91
N ARG A 350 11.01 -21.68 27.02
CA ARG A 350 12.18 -22.15 26.28
C ARG A 350 11.74 -22.63 24.89
N LEU A 351 12.41 -22.13 23.86
CA LEU A 351 12.32 -22.68 22.51
C LEU A 351 13.19 -23.94 22.43
N SER A 352 12.64 -25.04 21.91
CA SER A 352 13.38 -26.26 21.58
C SER A 352 12.93 -26.79 20.22
N TRP A 353 13.78 -27.56 19.56
CA TRP A 353 13.48 -28.14 18.25
C TRP A 353 14.20 -29.47 18.05
N SER A 354 13.64 -30.31 17.17
CA SER A 354 14.29 -31.51 16.64
C SER A 354 14.07 -31.58 15.14
N ILE A 355 15.02 -32.20 14.42
CA ILE A 355 14.93 -32.38 12.98
C ILE A 355 15.29 -33.83 12.69
N ASP A 356 14.31 -34.58 12.21
CA ASP A 356 14.44 -36.00 11.88
C ASP A 356 14.43 -36.16 10.35
N GLY A 357 15.30 -36.99 9.79
CA GLY A 357 15.32 -37.25 8.35
C GLY A 357 16.52 -38.09 7.90
N PRO A 358 16.73 -38.25 6.58
CA PRO A 358 17.73 -39.15 6.00
C PRO A 358 19.15 -38.56 6.07
N GLY A 359 19.69 -38.45 7.28
CA GLY A 359 21.09 -38.08 7.50
C GLY A 359 21.31 -37.18 8.71
N HIS A 360 22.57 -36.83 8.91
CA HIS A 360 22.95 -35.87 9.94
C HIS A 360 22.50 -34.46 9.55
N VAL A 361 22.03 -33.70 10.54
CA VAL A 361 21.59 -32.32 10.39
C VAL A 361 22.34 -31.46 11.41
N GLU A 362 23.13 -30.51 10.94
CA GLU A 362 23.65 -29.44 11.80
C GLU A 362 22.53 -28.42 12.05
N ALA A 363 22.26 -28.05 13.29
CA ALA A 363 21.24 -27.05 13.61
C ALA A 363 21.64 -26.17 14.79
N TYR A 364 21.33 -24.88 14.70
CA TYR A 364 21.51 -23.91 15.78
C TYR A 364 20.47 -22.80 15.66
N ASN A 365 20.30 -22.02 16.73
CA ASN A 365 19.46 -20.83 16.69
C ASN A 365 20.22 -19.59 17.14
N THR A 366 19.73 -18.43 16.70
CA THR A 366 20.19 -17.12 17.13
C THR A 366 18.99 -16.33 17.64
N PRO A 367 19.01 -15.84 18.90
CA PRO A 367 17.96 -14.94 19.38
C PRO A 367 18.07 -13.58 18.66
N LEU A 368 16.92 -13.03 18.28
CA LEU A 368 16.75 -11.66 17.83
C LEU A 368 16.03 -10.84 18.92
N GLU A 369 15.89 -9.54 18.68
CA GLU A 369 15.22 -8.67 19.65
C GLU A 369 13.74 -9.01 19.87
N HIS A 370 13.33 -8.85 21.14
CA HIS A 370 11.94 -8.93 21.60
C HIS A 370 11.27 -10.31 21.39
N GLY A 371 11.97 -11.44 21.57
CA GLY A 371 11.35 -12.78 21.55
C GLY A 371 11.14 -13.37 20.16
N ILE A 372 11.95 -12.96 19.19
CA ILE A 372 12.06 -13.62 17.88
C ILE A 372 13.35 -14.45 17.86
N TYR A 373 13.32 -15.60 17.21
CA TYR A 373 14.47 -16.48 17.04
C TYR A 373 14.64 -16.81 15.56
N ARG A 374 15.89 -16.91 15.10
CA ARG A 374 16.23 -17.54 13.82
C ARG A 374 16.78 -18.93 14.10
N LEU A 375 16.16 -19.94 13.54
CA LEU A 375 16.60 -21.32 13.55
C LEU A 375 17.24 -21.62 12.19
N TYR A 376 18.44 -22.16 12.22
CA TYR A 376 19.17 -22.64 11.05
C TYR A 376 19.32 -24.14 11.11
N TYR A 377 19.13 -24.81 9.97
CA TYR A 377 19.47 -26.22 9.83
C TYR A 377 20.10 -26.55 8.48
N LYS A 378 21.08 -27.45 8.49
CA LYS A 378 21.84 -27.87 7.32
C LYS A 378 21.83 -29.40 7.22
N PRO A 379 20.93 -29.96 6.41
CA PRO A 379 20.87 -31.39 6.14
C PRO A 379 22.00 -31.81 5.19
N CYS A 380 22.66 -32.93 5.44
CA CYS A 380 23.77 -33.39 4.58
C CYS A 380 23.33 -34.08 3.28
N ARG A 381 22.05 -34.47 3.17
CA ARG A 381 21.48 -35.16 2.00
C ARG A 381 20.04 -34.74 1.74
N GLY A 382 19.62 -34.81 0.48
CA GLY A 382 18.23 -34.62 0.08
C GLY A 382 17.32 -35.75 0.57
N GLY A 383 16.04 -35.44 0.74
CA GLY A 383 15.00 -36.35 1.23
C GLY A 383 13.93 -35.64 2.06
N GLU A 384 13.02 -36.42 2.64
CA GLU A 384 11.94 -35.89 3.50
C GLU A 384 12.44 -35.75 4.94
N TYR A 385 12.29 -34.58 5.52
CA TYR A 385 12.65 -34.26 6.90
C TYR A 385 11.44 -33.79 7.68
N THR A 386 11.36 -34.11 8.97
CA THR A 386 10.34 -33.63 9.89
C THR A 386 10.99 -32.70 10.90
N ILE A 387 10.62 -31.42 10.85
CA ILE A 387 11.07 -30.39 11.79
C ILE A 387 10.02 -30.24 12.87
N ARG A 388 10.36 -30.57 14.11
CA ARG A 388 9.50 -30.35 15.27
C ARG A 388 9.99 -29.14 16.04
N ILE A 389 9.14 -28.14 16.23
CA ILE A 389 9.44 -26.94 17.01
C ILE A 389 8.51 -26.88 18.21
N LYS A 390 9.10 -26.73 19.39
CA LYS A 390 8.41 -26.65 20.66
C LYS A 390 8.71 -25.35 21.37
N TYR A 391 7.74 -24.86 22.13
CA TYR A 391 7.91 -23.74 23.03
C TYR A 391 7.30 -24.09 24.38
N ALA A 392 8.06 -23.91 25.45
CA ALA A 392 7.70 -24.38 26.79
C ALA A 392 7.31 -25.88 26.80
N GLU A 393 8.16 -26.71 26.17
CA GLU A 393 8.02 -28.18 26.07
C GLU A 393 6.81 -28.71 25.28
N ARG A 394 6.05 -27.83 24.61
CA ARG A 394 4.89 -28.21 23.80
C ARG A 394 5.06 -27.78 22.35
N ASP A 395 4.51 -28.57 21.42
CA ASP A 395 4.55 -28.24 19.99
C ASP A 395 3.87 -26.90 19.71
N ILE A 396 4.55 -26.06 18.92
CA ILE A 396 3.94 -24.83 18.41
C ILE A 396 2.93 -25.16 17.32
N ILE A 397 2.08 -24.20 16.96
CA ILE A 397 1.12 -24.40 15.88
C ILE A 397 1.85 -24.72 14.56
N GLY A 398 1.41 -25.80 13.92
CA GLY A 398 1.98 -26.31 12.67
C GLY A 398 3.15 -27.28 12.87
N SER A 399 3.69 -27.41 14.09
CA SER A 399 4.67 -28.44 14.41
C SER A 399 3.97 -29.80 14.62
N PRO A 400 4.50 -30.90 14.07
CA PRO A 400 5.69 -30.98 13.24
C PRO A 400 5.47 -30.51 11.78
N PHE A 401 6.52 -30.00 11.15
CA PHE A 401 6.54 -29.57 9.76
C PHE A 401 7.28 -30.59 8.90
N ASP A 402 6.64 -31.11 7.86
CA ASP A 402 7.28 -31.99 6.89
C ASP A 402 7.89 -31.16 5.75
N VAL A 403 9.17 -31.39 5.49
CA VAL A 403 10.00 -30.58 4.61
C VAL A 403 10.77 -31.47 3.65
N ARG A 404 10.53 -31.27 2.35
CA ARG A 404 11.36 -31.89 1.32
C ARG A 404 12.65 -31.09 1.14
N VAL A 405 13.78 -31.75 1.33
CA VAL A 405 15.12 -31.24 1.06
C VAL A 405 15.60 -31.77 -0.28
N VAL A 406 16.11 -30.88 -1.15
CA VAL A 406 16.67 -31.24 -2.46
C VAL A 406 18.19 -31.29 -2.41
#